data_AF-A0A965FZU7-F1
#
_entry.id   AF-A0A965FZU7-F1
#
_cell.length_a   1.000
_cell.length_b   1.000
_cell.length_c   1.000
_cell.angle_alpha   90.00
_cell.angle_beta   90.00
_cell.angle_gamma   90.00
#
_symmetry.space_group_name_H-M   'P 1'
#
loop_
_entity.id
_entity.type
_entity.pdbx_description
1 polymer ?
#
loop_
_entity_poly.entity_id
_entity_poly.type
_entity_poly.pdbx_seq_one_letter_code
_entity_poly.pdbx_strand_id
1 'polypeptide(L)'
;MKNKFSVYLGAALLLVGCVHVPEGVVADETFSQLSKPAERLQAQQAIMDFSRTFANPSPESKVWFERLRVTRTATEDPEVKAALSQAILLDPEGPTKSPIGKAEVRYFPSPAGTTPATKLAETERQLDLKVPSKEWVLTTAELIELTKLEDFATAQRASRLLRRISPVSAAPILWQRLAQLTQRSQVQEVEDEILRLPVGVVNKGAPNAPAGPAPAQKAAWLRIVAVRKSIKVNKDAVLPLLAGPANELTEAAWDAAPYLFNSADRAKLEEAAKGRSERLAPRIKAALAQLK
;
A
#
# COMPACT_ATOMS: atom_id res chain seq x y z
N MET A 1 74.58 13.72 -44.16
CA MET A 1 74.90 15.08 -43.69
C MET A 1 73.73 15.56 -42.85
N LYS A 2 73.82 15.44 -41.52
CA LYS A 2 74.16 16.50 -40.54
C LYS A 2 73.20 17.71 -40.55
N ASN A 3 72.35 17.74 -39.52
CA ASN A 3 71.76 18.85 -38.75
C ASN A 3 71.84 20.28 -39.31
N LYS A 4 70.74 21.03 -39.13
CA LYS A 4 70.77 22.32 -38.40
C LYS A 4 69.41 22.71 -37.81
N PHE A 5 69.51 23.24 -36.59
CA PHE A 5 68.50 23.72 -35.66
C PHE A 5 67.93 25.11 -36.05
N SER A 6 66.65 25.31 -35.71
CA SER A 6 66.03 26.45 -34.99
C SER A 6 66.39 27.90 -35.36
N VAL A 7 65.37 28.71 -35.70
CA VAL A 7 65.06 30.01 -35.05
C VAL A 7 63.54 30.29 -35.08
N TYR A 8 63.04 30.73 -33.92
CA TYR A 8 61.69 31.13 -33.49
C TYR A 8 61.04 32.29 -34.28
N LEU A 9 59.70 32.44 -34.24
CA LEU A 9 58.96 33.48 -33.46
C LEU A 9 57.44 33.56 -33.78
N GLY A 10 56.59 33.58 -32.73
CA GLY A 10 55.24 34.18 -32.70
C GLY A 10 54.03 33.25 -32.89
N ALA A 11 53.55 32.47 -31.91
CA ALA A 11 52.78 32.83 -30.71
C ALA A 11 51.36 33.40 -30.98
N ALA A 12 50.32 32.58 -30.75
CA ALA A 12 49.14 32.94 -29.96
C ALA A 12 48.32 31.69 -29.59
N LEU A 13 48.32 31.40 -28.29
CA LEU A 13 47.51 30.43 -27.56
C LEU A 13 46.00 30.65 -27.79
N LEU A 14 45.23 29.56 -27.80
CA LEU A 14 43.99 29.50 -27.03
C LEU A 14 43.74 28.07 -26.54
N LEU A 15 43.86 27.92 -25.22
CA LEU A 15 43.43 26.79 -24.43
C LEU A 15 41.97 26.42 -24.74
N VAL A 16 41.72 25.15 -25.04
CA VAL A 16 40.47 24.50 -24.65
C VAL A 16 40.88 23.31 -23.80
N GLY A 17 40.48 23.38 -22.53
CA GLY A 17 40.94 22.49 -21.47
C GLY A 17 40.51 21.05 -21.68
N CYS A 18 41.24 20.16 -21.01
CA CYS A 18 40.78 18.84 -20.65
C CYS A 18 39.37 18.94 -20.06
N VAL A 19 38.36 18.60 -20.86
CA VAL A 19 37.04 18.28 -20.33
C VAL A 19 37.20 16.93 -19.65
N HIS A 20 37.02 16.94 -18.34
CA HIS A 20 36.86 15.76 -17.52
C HIS A 20 35.72 14.93 -18.15
N VAL A 21 36.06 13.80 -18.78
CA VAL A 21 35.09 12.90 -19.38
C VAL A 21 34.39 12.18 -18.22
N PRO A 22 33.08 12.41 -17.98
CA PRO A 22 32.39 11.72 -16.90
C PRO A 22 32.30 10.22 -17.22
N GLU A 23 32.47 9.39 -16.21
CA GLU A 23 32.25 7.94 -16.29
C GLU A 23 30.82 7.68 -16.82
N GLY A 24 30.73 7.07 -18.00
CA GLY A 24 29.45 6.72 -18.63
C GLY A 24 29.34 6.97 -20.14
N VAL A 25 30.36 7.49 -20.83
CA VAL A 25 30.25 7.76 -22.27
C VAL A 25 30.09 6.47 -23.07
N VAL A 26 28.97 6.35 -23.81
CA VAL A 26 28.83 5.34 -24.87
C VAL A 26 29.87 5.63 -25.95
N ALA A 27 30.85 4.74 -26.10
CA ALA A 27 31.96 4.93 -27.02
C ALA A 27 31.48 5.02 -28.49
N ASP A 28 32.25 5.71 -29.33
CA ASP A 28 32.00 5.76 -30.78
C ASP A 28 31.95 4.36 -31.39
N GLU A 29 32.70 3.43 -30.80
CA GLU A 29 32.66 2.01 -31.13
C GLU A 29 31.24 1.43 -30.99
N THR A 30 30.49 1.75 -29.93
CA THR A 30 29.12 1.27 -29.73
C THR A 30 28.17 1.70 -30.85
N PHE A 31 28.38 2.88 -31.44
CA PHE A 31 27.61 3.30 -32.61
C PHE A 31 28.00 2.52 -33.87
N SER A 32 29.28 2.21 -34.05
CA SER A 32 29.73 1.37 -35.16
C SER A 32 29.17 -0.07 -35.08
N GLN A 33 28.98 -0.59 -33.86
CA GLN A 33 28.43 -1.92 -33.59
C GLN A 33 26.96 -2.08 -34.01
N LEU A 34 26.20 -0.98 -34.16
CA LEU A 34 24.81 -1.02 -34.66
C LEU A 34 24.71 -1.65 -36.07
N SER A 35 25.77 -1.48 -36.88
CA SER A 35 25.85 -2.03 -38.24
C SER A 35 26.13 -3.54 -38.28
N LYS A 36 26.57 -4.13 -37.16
CA LYS A 36 26.95 -5.55 -37.06
C LYS A 36 25.83 -6.36 -36.39
N PRO A 37 25.16 -7.29 -37.09
CA PRO A 37 24.02 -8.04 -36.53
C PRO A 37 24.29 -8.73 -35.20
N ALA A 38 25.48 -9.31 -35.01
CA ALA A 38 25.85 -10.04 -33.80
C ALA A 38 26.07 -9.15 -32.56
N GLU A 39 26.42 -7.87 -32.75
CA GLU A 39 26.76 -6.91 -31.67
C GLU A 39 25.64 -5.86 -31.47
N ARG A 40 24.70 -5.79 -32.42
CA ARG A 40 23.65 -4.77 -32.50
C ARG A 40 22.78 -4.67 -31.25
N LEU A 41 22.29 -5.80 -30.73
CA LEU A 41 21.37 -5.78 -29.58
C LEU A 41 22.03 -5.18 -28.34
N GLN A 42 23.29 -5.54 -28.08
CA GLN A 42 24.06 -5.01 -26.96
C GLN A 42 24.32 -3.51 -27.13
N ALA A 43 24.64 -3.08 -28.35
CA ALA A 43 24.82 -1.67 -28.66
C ALA A 43 23.53 -0.85 -28.48
N GLN A 44 22.39 -1.37 -28.94
CA GLN A 44 21.07 -0.74 -28.75
C GLN A 44 20.73 -0.58 -27.27
N GLN A 45 20.98 -1.63 -26.47
CA GLN A 45 20.72 -1.60 -25.03
C GLN A 45 21.59 -0.55 -24.32
N ALA A 46 22.89 -0.50 -24.63
CA ALA A 46 23.81 0.49 -24.06
C ALA A 46 23.41 1.93 -24.39
N ILE A 47 23.00 2.17 -25.64
CA ILE A 47 22.48 3.48 -26.09
C ILE A 47 21.21 3.84 -25.29
N MET A 48 20.30 2.89 -25.08
CA MET A 48 19.08 3.12 -24.32
C MET A 48 19.36 3.44 -22.85
N ASP A 49 20.22 2.65 -22.22
CA ASP A 49 20.56 2.82 -20.80
C ASP A 49 21.28 4.14 -20.53
N PHE A 50 22.18 4.55 -21.43
CA PHE A 50 22.78 5.88 -21.33
C PHE A 50 21.77 7.01 -21.59
N SER A 51 20.80 6.81 -22.49
CA SER A 51 19.75 7.80 -22.72
C SER A 51 18.88 8.02 -21.47
N ARG A 52 18.69 6.99 -20.63
CA ARG A 52 17.95 7.08 -19.36
C ARG A 52 18.65 7.90 -18.28
N THR A 53 19.97 8.13 -18.37
CA THR A 53 20.69 8.88 -17.33
C THR A 53 20.37 10.37 -17.36
N PHE A 54 19.82 10.87 -18.47
CA PHE A 54 19.43 12.27 -18.65
C PHE A 54 18.01 12.53 -18.15
N ALA A 55 17.87 12.77 -16.84
CA ALA A 55 16.57 13.09 -16.23
C ALA A 55 16.08 14.51 -16.54
N ASN A 56 17.00 15.46 -16.82
CA ASN A 56 16.71 16.87 -17.05
C ASN A 56 17.49 17.39 -18.27
N PRO A 57 17.03 18.48 -18.93
CA PRO A 57 17.78 19.13 -20.02
C PRO A 57 19.18 19.57 -19.58
N SER A 58 20.20 19.20 -20.35
CA SER A 58 21.58 19.67 -20.16
C SER A 58 22.29 19.85 -21.51
N PRO A 59 23.40 20.60 -21.58
CA PRO A 59 24.21 20.69 -22.79
C PRO A 59 24.67 19.31 -23.29
N GLU A 60 25.01 18.40 -22.37
CA GLU A 60 25.41 17.02 -22.68
C GLU A 60 24.25 16.20 -23.22
N SER A 61 23.05 16.33 -22.63
CA SER A 61 21.85 15.62 -23.12
C SER A 61 21.53 16.08 -24.54
N LYS A 62 21.60 17.38 -24.81
CA LYS A 62 21.34 17.95 -26.14
C LYS A 62 22.29 17.39 -27.20
N VAL A 63 23.59 17.34 -26.90
CA VAL A 63 24.60 16.77 -27.81
C VAL A 63 24.34 15.28 -28.04
N TRP A 64 24.02 14.54 -26.98
CA TRP A 64 23.70 13.12 -27.05
C TRP A 64 22.48 12.82 -27.94
N PHE A 65 21.34 13.47 -27.67
CA PHE A 65 20.11 13.23 -28.42
C PHE A 65 20.19 13.73 -29.86
N GLU A 66 20.98 14.78 -30.14
CA GLU A 66 21.24 15.21 -31.52
C GLU A 66 22.07 14.18 -32.28
N ARG A 67 23.07 13.58 -31.64
CA ARG A 67 23.82 12.45 -32.22
C ARG A 67 22.92 11.28 -32.54
N LEU A 68 21.96 10.94 -31.69
CA LEU A 68 20.97 9.88 -31.96
C LEU A 68 20.09 10.23 -33.17
N ARG A 69 19.65 11.49 -33.31
CA ARG A 69 18.86 11.94 -34.48
C ARG A 69 19.64 11.82 -35.77
N VAL A 70 20.89 12.29 -35.79
CA VAL A 70 21.77 12.22 -36.97
C VAL A 70 22.06 10.76 -37.35
N THR A 71 22.36 9.91 -36.37
CA THR A 71 22.61 8.48 -36.62
C THR A 71 21.37 7.78 -37.16
N ARG A 72 20.19 8.11 -36.64
CA ARG A 72 18.90 7.56 -37.11
C ARG A 72 18.61 7.97 -38.55
N THR A 73 18.93 9.20 -38.95
CA THR A 73 18.73 9.65 -40.34
C THR A 73 19.75 9.06 -41.30
N ALA A 74 20.97 8.77 -40.85
CA ALA A 74 22.04 8.23 -41.69
C ALA A 74 21.97 6.71 -41.91
N THR A 75 21.34 5.98 -40.98
CA THR A 75 21.16 4.54 -41.07
C THR A 75 20.01 4.19 -42.00
N GLU A 76 20.12 3.11 -42.79
CA GLU A 76 19.00 2.56 -43.58
C GLU A 76 18.32 1.33 -42.95
N ASP A 77 18.98 0.69 -41.97
CA ASP A 77 18.46 -0.48 -41.26
C ASP A 77 17.19 -0.13 -40.43
N PRO A 78 16.03 -0.78 -40.70
CA PRO A 78 14.78 -0.48 -40.02
C PRO A 78 14.80 -0.82 -38.52
N GLU A 79 15.55 -1.84 -38.09
CA GLU A 79 15.64 -2.22 -36.67
C GLU A 79 16.43 -1.16 -35.90
N VAL A 80 17.54 -0.70 -36.47
CA VAL A 80 18.38 0.35 -35.87
C VAL A 80 17.61 1.69 -35.86
N LYS A 81 16.88 2.02 -36.94
CA LYS A 81 15.98 3.19 -36.96
C LYS A 81 14.94 3.14 -35.84
N ALA A 82 14.32 1.98 -35.60
CA ALA A 82 13.32 1.80 -34.55
C ALA A 82 13.94 1.95 -33.14
N ALA A 83 15.07 1.29 -32.88
CA ALA A 83 15.77 1.36 -31.59
C ALA A 83 16.22 2.79 -31.26
N LEU A 84 16.84 3.49 -32.22
CA LEU A 84 17.23 4.89 -32.04
C LEU A 84 16.01 5.80 -31.83
N SER A 85 14.88 5.52 -32.51
CA SER A 85 13.65 6.27 -32.31
C SER A 85 13.09 6.12 -30.89
N GLN A 86 13.19 4.92 -30.31
CA GLN A 86 12.80 4.69 -28.91
C GLN A 86 13.72 5.44 -27.94
N ALA A 87 15.03 5.40 -28.15
CA ALA A 87 15.97 6.14 -27.33
C ALA A 87 15.71 7.66 -27.39
N ILE A 88 15.41 8.22 -28.57
CA ILE A 88 15.08 9.65 -28.75
C ILE A 88 13.82 10.07 -27.98
N LEU A 89 12.88 9.16 -27.66
CA LEU A 89 11.70 9.50 -26.85
C LEU A 89 12.06 9.87 -25.40
N LEU A 90 13.28 9.54 -24.95
CA LEU A 90 13.78 9.91 -23.63
C LEU A 90 14.45 11.29 -23.60
N ASP A 91 14.49 12.01 -24.73
CA ASP A 91 15.06 13.36 -24.74
C ASP A 91 14.28 14.28 -23.78
N PRO A 92 14.92 14.83 -22.74
CA PRO A 92 14.26 15.71 -21.78
C PRO A 92 13.87 17.08 -22.38
N GLU A 93 14.47 17.52 -23.49
CA GLU A 93 14.01 18.71 -24.24
C GLU A 93 12.91 18.37 -25.26
N GLY A 94 12.71 17.08 -25.54
CA GLY A 94 11.70 16.61 -26.49
C GLY A 94 10.28 16.89 -25.98
N PRO A 95 9.31 17.10 -26.89
CA PRO A 95 7.91 17.18 -26.46
C PRO A 95 7.53 15.86 -25.77
N THR A 96 7.06 15.94 -24.53
CA THR A 96 6.55 14.79 -23.77
C THR A 96 5.41 14.14 -24.55
N LYS A 97 5.73 13.07 -25.29
CA LYS A 97 4.72 12.30 -26.02
C LYS A 97 4.10 11.32 -25.03
N SER A 98 2.99 11.74 -24.41
CA SER A 98 2.13 10.80 -23.71
C SER A 98 1.77 9.64 -24.66
N PRO A 99 1.82 8.38 -24.22
CA PRO A 99 1.35 7.24 -25.02
C PRO A 99 -0.14 7.37 -25.41
N ILE A 100 -0.88 8.21 -24.69
CA ILE A 100 -2.31 8.49 -24.88
C ILE A 100 -2.53 9.57 -25.95
N GLY A 101 -1.46 10.11 -26.53
CA GLY A 101 -1.51 11.16 -27.55
C GLY A 101 -1.84 12.55 -26.97
N LYS A 102 -2.16 13.49 -27.85
CA LYS A 102 -2.57 14.87 -27.50
C LYS A 102 -4.08 15.02 -27.36
N ALA A 103 -4.85 13.95 -27.53
CA ALA A 103 -6.29 14.00 -27.40
C ALA A 103 -6.65 14.35 -25.95
N GLU A 104 -7.61 15.26 -25.76
CA GLU A 104 -8.13 15.54 -24.43
C GLU A 104 -8.65 14.24 -23.80
N VAL A 105 -8.28 14.02 -22.54
CA VAL A 105 -8.81 12.90 -21.76
C VAL A 105 -10.32 13.13 -21.63
N ARG A 106 -11.10 12.37 -22.38
CA ARG A 106 -12.57 12.43 -22.31
C ARG A 106 -13.01 11.90 -20.95
N TYR A 107 -13.50 12.81 -20.11
CA TYR A 107 -14.11 12.44 -18.84
C TYR A 107 -15.52 11.91 -19.10
N PHE A 108 -15.71 10.61 -18.88
CA PHE A 108 -17.05 10.03 -18.86
C PHE A 108 -17.57 10.09 -17.43
N PRO A 109 -18.67 10.84 -17.16
CA PRO A 109 -19.27 10.84 -15.84
C PRO A 109 -19.74 9.43 -15.51
N SER A 110 -19.58 9.05 -14.24
CA SER A 110 -20.08 7.74 -13.80
C SER A 110 -21.61 7.74 -13.80
N PRO A 111 -22.25 6.62 -14.13
CA PRO A 111 -23.69 6.51 -14.01
C PRO A 111 -24.07 6.68 -12.53
N ALA A 112 -25.11 7.47 -12.28
CA ALA A 112 -25.64 7.68 -10.94
C ALA A 112 -26.19 6.37 -10.37
N GLY A 113 -25.91 6.12 -9.10
CA GLY A 113 -26.40 4.95 -8.38
C GLY A 113 -27.90 5.03 -8.11
N THR A 114 -28.65 4.05 -8.61
CA THR A 114 -30.10 3.96 -8.43
C THR A 114 -30.51 3.01 -7.30
N THR A 115 -29.61 2.11 -6.89
CA THR A 115 -29.82 1.10 -5.83
C THR A 115 -28.91 1.39 -4.64
N PRO A 116 -29.20 0.86 -3.42
CA PRO A 116 -28.31 1.03 -2.26
C PRO A 116 -26.86 0.61 -2.54
N ALA A 117 -26.66 -0.54 -3.20
CA ALA A 117 -25.33 -1.05 -3.54
C ALA A 117 -24.57 -0.13 -4.53
N THR A 118 -25.27 0.41 -5.52
CA THR A 118 -24.66 1.33 -6.52
C THR A 118 -24.38 2.71 -5.93
N LYS A 119 -25.26 3.21 -5.06
CA LYS A 119 -25.02 4.46 -4.29
C LYS A 119 -23.82 4.33 -3.35
N LEU A 120 -23.67 3.18 -2.68
CA LEU A 120 -22.48 2.90 -1.86
C LEU A 120 -21.21 2.86 -2.72
N ALA A 121 -21.26 2.24 -3.90
CA ALA A 121 -20.12 2.22 -4.82
C ALA A 121 -19.73 3.61 -5.32
N GLU A 122 -20.73 4.42 -5.64
CA GLU A 122 -20.53 5.81 -6.05
C GLU A 122 -19.91 6.64 -4.93
N THR A 123 -20.42 6.51 -3.70
CA THR A 123 -19.90 7.22 -2.53
C THR A 123 -18.46 6.79 -2.21
N GLU A 124 -18.13 5.51 -2.35
CA GLU A 124 -16.76 5.00 -2.21
C GLU A 124 -15.81 5.65 -3.20
N ARG A 125 -16.21 5.71 -4.47
CA ARG A 125 -15.44 6.39 -5.53
C ARG A 125 -15.29 7.88 -5.25
N GLN A 126 -16.35 8.56 -4.83
CA GLN A 126 -16.29 9.99 -4.48
C GLN A 126 -15.28 10.24 -3.37
N LEU A 127 -15.18 9.33 -2.40
CA LEU A 127 -14.19 9.41 -1.33
C LEU A 127 -12.76 9.20 -1.85
N ASP A 128 -12.55 8.22 -2.75
CA ASP A 128 -11.25 7.96 -3.37
C ASP A 128 -10.76 9.13 -4.24
N LEU A 129 -11.70 9.78 -4.95
CA LEU A 129 -11.46 10.98 -5.74
C LEU A 129 -11.36 12.27 -4.91
N LYS A 130 -11.50 12.18 -3.58
CA LYS A 130 -11.47 13.32 -2.64
C LYS A 130 -12.50 14.40 -2.99
N VAL A 131 -13.66 13.99 -3.50
CA VAL A 131 -14.80 14.87 -3.76
C VAL A 131 -15.26 15.50 -2.43
N PRO A 132 -15.58 16.80 -2.38
CA PRO A 132 -16.07 17.45 -1.18
C PRO A 132 -17.31 16.76 -0.59
N SER A 133 -17.41 16.70 0.73
CA SER A 133 -18.48 15.97 1.41
C SER A 133 -19.90 16.46 1.14
N LYS A 134 -20.05 17.71 0.68
CA LYS A 134 -21.34 18.30 0.30
C LYS A 134 -21.91 17.72 -0.99
N GLU A 135 -21.07 17.08 -1.80
CA GLU A 135 -21.42 16.50 -3.09
C GLU A 135 -21.57 14.97 -3.04
N TRP A 136 -21.44 14.38 -1.84
CA TRP A 136 -21.57 12.93 -1.70
C TRP A 136 -23.01 12.48 -1.89
N VAL A 137 -23.18 11.33 -2.55
CA VAL A 137 -24.49 10.74 -2.82
C VAL A 137 -25.17 10.24 -1.54
N LEU A 138 -24.38 9.73 -0.59
CA LEU A 138 -24.89 9.25 0.69
C LEU A 138 -24.35 10.11 1.83
N THR A 139 -25.27 10.60 2.65
CA THR A 139 -24.97 11.28 3.91
C THR A 139 -24.59 10.28 4.99
N THR A 140 -23.96 10.77 6.05
CA THR A 140 -23.64 9.96 7.25
C THR A 140 -24.90 9.31 7.85
N ALA A 141 -26.04 10.00 7.84
CA ALA A 141 -27.30 9.48 8.38
C ALA A 141 -27.85 8.33 7.53
N GLU A 142 -27.84 8.48 6.21
CA GLU A 142 -28.24 7.39 5.29
C GLU A 142 -27.31 6.19 5.40
N LEU A 143 -26.00 6.42 5.53
CA LEU A 143 -25.04 5.33 5.77
C LEU A 143 -25.36 4.56 7.05
N ILE A 144 -25.75 5.25 8.13
CA ILE A 144 -26.18 4.59 9.37
C ILE A 144 -27.40 3.70 9.13
N GLU A 145 -28.41 4.17 8.40
CA GLU A 145 -29.59 3.34 8.09
C GLU A 145 -29.22 2.13 7.22
N LEU A 146 -28.33 2.30 6.24
CA LEU A 146 -27.85 1.20 5.39
C LEU A 146 -27.08 0.13 6.19
N THR A 147 -26.45 0.48 7.32
CA THR A 147 -25.80 -0.51 8.19
C THR A 147 -26.77 -1.48 8.88
N LYS A 148 -28.06 -1.15 8.91
CA LYS A 148 -29.10 -1.96 9.57
C LYS A 148 -29.79 -2.95 8.63
N LEU A 149 -29.45 -2.94 7.34
CA LEU A 149 -30.02 -3.86 6.37
C LEU A 149 -29.66 -5.31 6.69
N GLU A 150 -30.60 -6.23 6.44
CA GLU A 150 -30.39 -7.67 6.62
C GLU A 150 -29.35 -8.23 5.64
N ASP A 151 -29.23 -7.63 4.45
CA ASP A 151 -28.17 -7.96 3.51
C ASP A 151 -26.80 -7.58 4.07
N PHE A 152 -26.08 -8.60 4.53
CA PHE A 152 -24.79 -8.43 5.18
C PHE A 152 -23.80 -7.67 4.29
N ALA A 153 -23.75 -7.97 2.99
CA ALA A 153 -22.77 -7.37 2.08
C ALA A 153 -22.98 -5.85 1.93
N THR A 154 -24.22 -5.42 1.68
CA THR A 154 -24.57 -3.99 1.60
C THR A 154 -24.34 -3.30 2.94
N ALA A 155 -24.81 -3.90 4.03
CA ALA A 155 -24.64 -3.33 5.36
C ALA A 155 -23.16 -3.24 5.74
N GLN A 156 -22.33 -4.22 5.39
CA GLN A 156 -20.90 -4.25 5.73
C GLN A 156 -20.14 -3.19 4.93
N ARG A 157 -20.46 -3.03 3.65
CA ARG A 157 -19.91 -1.94 2.83
C ARG A 157 -20.30 -0.57 3.39
N ALA A 158 -21.54 -0.40 3.82
CA ALA A 158 -21.99 0.81 4.50
C ALA A 158 -21.20 1.06 5.80
N SER A 159 -20.97 0.04 6.63
CA SER A 159 -20.16 0.16 7.85
C SER A 159 -18.71 0.55 7.55
N ARG A 160 -18.10 0.01 6.49
CA ARG A 160 -16.74 0.40 6.06
C ARG A 160 -16.67 1.86 5.62
N LEU A 161 -17.62 2.32 4.80
CA LEU A 161 -17.68 3.71 4.38
C LEU A 161 -17.93 4.65 5.56
N LEU A 162 -18.85 4.28 6.45
CA LEU A 162 -19.12 5.03 7.66
C LEU A 162 -17.87 5.13 8.53
N ARG A 163 -17.07 4.08 8.67
CA ARG A 163 -15.78 4.13 9.37
C ARG A 163 -14.80 5.13 8.74
N ARG A 164 -14.75 5.21 7.41
CA ARG A 164 -13.85 6.13 6.68
C ARG A 164 -14.31 7.59 6.83
N ILE A 165 -15.62 7.83 6.88
CA ILE A 165 -16.24 9.17 6.93
C ILE A 165 -16.38 9.69 8.35
N SER A 166 -17.00 8.89 9.23
CA SER A 166 -17.26 9.20 10.63
C SER A 166 -16.95 7.99 11.51
N PRO A 167 -15.66 7.82 11.90
CA PRO A 167 -15.26 6.74 12.80
C PRO A 167 -16.04 6.74 14.12
N VAL A 168 -16.42 7.93 14.60
CA VAL A 168 -17.16 8.11 15.85
C VAL A 168 -18.57 7.53 15.78
N SER A 169 -19.25 7.71 14.65
CA SER A 169 -20.58 7.13 14.42
C SER A 169 -20.48 5.63 14.14
N ALA A 170 -19.42 5.18 13.46
CA ALA A 170 -19.22 3.77 13.10
C ALA A 170 -18.94 2.88 14.31
N ALA A 171 -18.15 3.35 15.28
CA ALA A 171 -17.69 2.54 16.41
C ALA A 171 -18.81 1.82 17.18
N PRO A 172 -19.85 2.49 17.72
CA PRO A 172 -20.93 1.81 18.45
C PRO A 172 -21.70 0.81 17.57
N ILE A 173 -21.90 1.11 16.28
CA ILE A 173 -22.60 0.25 15.34
C ILE A 173 -21.81 -1.03 15.09
N LEU A 174 -20.50 -0.92 14.88
CA LEU A 174 -19.62 -2.08 14.67
C LEU A 174 -19.62 -3.01 15.89
N TRP A 175 -19.57 -2.45 17.11
CA TRP A 175 -19.66 -3.24 18.34
C TRP A 175 -21.01 -3.94 18.51
N GLN A 176 -22.11 -3.23 18.27
CA GLN A 176 -23.45 -3.80 18.31
C GLN A 176 -23.58 -4.96 17.31
N ARG A 177 -23.10 -4.75 16.08
CA ARG A 177 -23.14 -5.77 15.03
C ARG A 177 -22.30 -6.98 15.37
N LEU A 178 -21.08 -6.80 15.88
CA LEU A 178 -20.23 -7.91 16.32
C LEU A 178 -20.97 -8.85 17.29
N ALA A 179 -21.74 -8.27 18.22
CA ALA A 179 -22.50 -9.04 19.21
C ALA A 179 -23.72 -9.80 18.64
N GLN A 180 -24.17 -9.50 17.42
CA GLN A 180 -25.34 -10.10 16.78
C GLN A 180 -24.99 -11.16 15.71
N LEU A 181 -23.78 -11.12 15.14
CA LEU A 181 -23.36 -12.02 14.06
C LEU A 181 -23.10 -13.48 14.47
N THR A 182 -23.79 -14.43 13.86
CA THR A 182 -23.61 -15.87 14.14
C THR A 182 -22.58 -16.54 13.23
N GLN A 183 -22.34 -16.01 12.03
CA GLN A 183 -21.41 -16.59 11.06
C GLN A 183 -19.97 -16.14 11.32
N ARG A 184 -19.04 -17.10 11.40
CA ARG A 184 -17.62 -16.82 11.70
C ARG A 184 -16.95 -15.91 10.67
N SER A 185 -17.24 -16.07 9.37
CA SER A 185 -16.71 -15.21 8.31
C SER A 185 -17.14 -13.75 8.48
N GLN A 186 -18.43 -13.54 8.77
CA GLN A 186 -18.99 -12.22 9.02
C GLN A 186 -18.39 -11.57 10.27
N VAL A 187 -18.19 -12.36 11.34
CA VAL A 187 -17.52 -11.91 12.57
C VAL A 187 -16.11 -11.41 12.27
N GLN A 188 -15.34 -12.15 11.47
CA GLN A 188 -13.98 -11.76 11.09
C GLN A 188 -13.97 -10.43 10.31
N GLU A 189 -14.92 -10.22 9.39
CA GLU A 189 -15.01 -8.96 8.65
C GLU A 189 -15.32 -7.76 9.57
N VAL A 190 -16.20 -7.92 10.56
CA VAL A 190 -16.52 -6.84 11.52
C VAL A 190 -15.38 -6.63 12.51
N GLU A 191 -14.73 -7.70 12.98
CA GLU A 191 -13.53 -7.62 13.82
C GLU A 191 -12.45 -6.76 13.16
N ASP A 192 -12.18 -7.04 11.89
CA ASP A 192 -11.23 -6.31 11.07
C ASP A 192 -11.57 -4.81 10.95
N GLU A 193 -12.85 -4.48 10.76
CA GLU A 193 -13.28 -3.07 10.69
C GLU A 193 -13.15 -2.37 12.06
N ILE A 194 -13.41 -3.06 13.18
CA ILE A 194 -13.17 -2.51 14.52
C ILE A 194 -11.68 -2.28 14.76
N LEU A 195 -10.83 -3.22 14.35
CA LEU A 195 -9.38 -3.07 14.44
C LEU A 195 -8.86 -1.92 13.57
N ARG A 196 -9.57 -1.50 12.51
CA ARG A 196 -9.21 -0.30 11.72
C ARG A 196 -9.76 1.01 12.27
N LEU A 197 -10.46 1.02 13.40
CA LEU A 197 -10.90 2.26 14.06
C LEU A 197 -9.70 3.00 14.69
N PRO A 198 -9.73 4.35 14.72
CA PRO A 198 -8.76 5.13 15.47
C PRO A 198 -8.73 4.77 16.97
N VAL A 199 -7.54 4.77 17.57
CA VAL A 199 -7.32 4.34 18.97
C VAL A 199 -8.17 5.14 19.98
N GLY A 200 -8.37 6.44 19.75
CA GLY A 200 -9.19 7.32 20.59
C GLY A 200 -10.71 7.17 20.40
N VAL A 201 -11.14 6.31 19.48
CA VAL A 201 -12.55 6.13 19.11
C VAL A 201 -13.02 4.69 19.30
N VAL A 202 -12.13 3.71 19.22
CA VAL A 202 -12.46 2.27 19.30
C VAL A 202 -13.20 1.88 20.60
N ASN A 203 -13.03 2.64 21.68
CA ASN A 203 -13.71 2.41 22.95
C ASN A 203 -15.18 2.89 22.98
N LYS A 204 -15.62 3.69 21.99
CA LYS A 204 -17.00 4.20 21.94
C LYS A 204 -17.98 3.06 21.64
N GLY A 205 -18.85 2.77 22.60
CA GLY A 205 -19.80 1.65 22.51
C GLY A 205 -19.18 0.28 22.69
N ALA A 206 -17.89 0.18 23.03
CA ALA A 206 -17.24 -1.09 23.31
C ALA A 206 -17.83 -1.71 24.59
N PRO A 207 -18.29 -2.97 24.56
CA PRO A 207 -18.75 -3.63 25.77
C PRO A 207 -17.55 -3.96 26.67
N ASN A 208 -17.75 -3.83 27.99
CA ASN A 208 -16.72 -4.15 28.98
C ASN A 208 -16.58 -5.66 29.26
N ALA A 209 -17.43 -6.49 28.65
CA ALA A 209 -17.42 -7.94 28.76
C ALA A 209 -17.73 -8.58 27.39
N PRO A 210 -17.32 -9.84 27.17
CA PRO A 210 -17.68 -10.59 25.97
C PRO A 210 -19.21 -10.68 25.81
N ALA A 211 -19.72 -10.29 24.65
CA ALA A 211 -21.15 -10.28 24.35
C ALA A 211 -21.49 -11.22 23.18
N GLY A 212 -22.77 -11.59 23.07
CA GLY A 212 -23.31 -12.42 21.99
C GLY A 212 -23.37 -13.92 22.33
N PRO A 213 -24.22 -14.69 21.62
CA PRO A 213 -24.44 -16.11 21.92
C PRO A 213 -23.32 -17.01 21.37
N ALA A 214 -22.61 -16.60 20.32
CA ALA A 214 -21.67 -17.47 19.60
C ALA A 214 -20.22 -17.35 20.13
N PRO A 215 -19.46 -18.46 20.20
CA PRO A 215 -18.06 -18.44 20.62
C PRO A 215 -17.18 -17.52 19.77
N ALA A 216 -17.44 -17.45 18.45
CA ALA A 216 -16.67 -16.65 17.51
C ALA A 216 -16.70 -15.14 17.85
N GLN A 217 -17.85 -14.61 18.25
CA GLN A 217 -18.02 -13.19 18.60
C GLN A 217 -17.23 -12.85 19.87
N LYS A 218 -17.33 -13.72 20.89
CA LYS A 218 -16.59 -13.57 22.15
C LYS A 218 -15.08 -13.69 21.92
N ALA A 219 -14.66 -14.60 21.04
CA ALA A 219 -13.25 -14.76 20.66
C ALA A 219 -12.73 -13.54 19.90
N ALA A 220 -13.51 -12.97 18.98
CA ALA A 220 -13.16 -11.73 18.29
C ALA A 220 -13.06 -10.55 19.27
N TRP A 221 -14.02 -10.42 20.20
CA TRP A 221 -13.94 -9.41 21.25
C TRP A 221 -12.64 -9.53 22.07
N LEU A 222 -12.26 -10.74 22.48
CA LEU A 222 -11.02 -11.00 23.23
C LEU A 222 -9.77 -10.58 22.44
N ARG A 223 -9.71 -10.92 21.15
CA ARG A 223 -8.62 -10.54 20.25
C ARG A 223 -8.52 -9.02 20.09
N ILE A 224 -9.66 -8.33 19.98
CA ILE A 224 -9.68 -6.86 19.88
C ILE A 224 -9.17 -6.22 21.17
N VAL A 225 -9.69 -6.60 22.34
CA VAL A 225 -9.32 -5.95 23.61
C VAL A 225 -7.88 -6.24 24.01
N ALA A 226 -7.32 -7.39 23.62
CA ALA A 226 -5.90 -7.70 23.83
C ALA A 226 -4.98 -6.68 23.13
N VAL A 227 -5.37 -6.20 21.94
CA VAL A 227 -4.59 -5.24 21.15
C VAL A 227 -4.99 -3.78 21.43
N ARG A 228 -6.22 -3.55 21.92
CA ARG A 228 -6.80 -2.22 22.16
C ARG A 228 -6.92 -1.90 23.66
N LYS A 229 -5.79 -1.51 24.25
CA LYS A 229 -5.67 -1.14 25.68
C LYS A 229 -6.58 -0.01 26.16
N SER A 230 -7.15 0.81 25.26
CA SER A 230 -8.10 1.87 25.61
C SER A 230 -9.49 1.35 26.00
N ILE A 231 -9.78 0.07 25.74
CA ILE A 231 -11.04 -0.58 26.09
C ILE A 231 -10.96 -1.07 27.54
N LYS A 232 -11.91 -0.62 28.36
CA LYS A 232 -12.03 -1.07 29.76
C LYS A 232 -12.67 -2.45 29.79
N VAL A 233 -12.02 -3.40 30.46
CA VAL A 233 -12.43 -4.80 30.51
C VAL A 233 -12.78 -5.20 31.95
N ASN A 234 -13.92 -5.87 32.13
CA ASN A 234 -14.29 -6.57 33.33
C ASN A 234 -13.59 -7.95 33.36
N LYS A 235 -12.52 -8.06 34.15
CA LYS A 235 -11.73 -9.30 34.27
C LYS A 235 -12.56 -10.50 34.75
N ASP A 236 -13.53 -10.27 35.63
CA ASP A 236 -14.37 -11.33 36.19
C ASP A 236 -15.27 -11.98 35.14
N ALA A 237 -15.61 -11.25 34.07
CA ALA A 237 -16.35 -11.80 32.93
C ALA A 237 -15.46 -12.66 32.01
N VAL A 238 -14.14 -12.48 32.05
CA VAL A 238 -13.18 -13.22 31.20
C VAL A 238 -12.69 -14.49 31.89
N LEU A 239 -12.53 -14.48 33.23
CA LEU A 239 -12.01 -15.62 34.00
C LEU A 239 -12.72 -16.96 33.68
N PRO A 240 -14.07 -17.04 33.62
CA PRO A 240 -14.75 -18.29 33.30
C PRO A 240 -14.42 -18.87 31.92
N LEU A 241 -14.03 -18.01 30.96
CA LEU A 241 -13.74 -18.44 29.58
C LEU A 241 -12.43 -19.23 29.46
N LEU A 242 -11.50 -19.00 30.39
CA LEU A 242 -10.21 -19.70 30.46
C LEU A 242 -10.37 -21.18 30.83
N ALA A 243 -11.45 -21.51 31.54
CA ALA A 243 -11.77 -22.86 31.99
C ALA A 243 -12.61 -23.67 30.98
N GLY A 244 -12.82 -23.15 29.76
CA GLY A 244 -13.59 -23.82 28.71
C GLY A 244 -12.86 -24.99 28.03
N PRO A 245 -13.52 -25.68 27.07
CA PRO A 245 -12.90 -26.70 26.24
C PRO A 245 -11.89 -26.07 25.26
N ALA A 246 -11.00 -26.88 24.67
CA ALA A 246 -10.03 -26.41 23.69
C ALA A 246 -10.69 -26.04 22.34
N ASN A 247 -11.19 -24.81 22.27
CA ASN A 247 -11.81 -24.22 21.11
C ASN A 247 -11.31 -22.79 20.87
N GLU A 248 -11.75 -22.16 19.78
CA GLU A 248 -11.37 -20.79 19.39
C GLU A 248 -11.57 -19.76 20.51
N LEU A 249 -12.62 -19.89 21.32
CA LEU A 249 -12.93 -18.96 22.40
C LEU A 249 -11.94 -19.07 23.56
N THR A 250 -11.72 -20.28 24.07
CA THR A 250 -10.79 -20.50 25.18
C THR A 250 -9.35 -20.24 24.74
N GLU A 251 -8.99 -20.58 23.50
CA GLU A 251 -7.71 -20.21 22.90
C GLU A 251 -7.52 -18.68 22.88
N ALA A 252 -8.51 -17.92 22.40
CA ALA A 252 -8.47 -16.45 22.39
C ALA A 252 -8.42 -15.86 23.82
N ALA A 253 -9.08 -16.50 24.80
CA ALA A 253 -9.06 -16.05 26.18
C ALA A 253 -7.66 -16.16 26.78
N TRP A 254 -6.97 -17.29 26.52
CA TRP A 254 -5.59 -17.48 26.96
C TRP A 254 -4.61 -16.54 26.26
N ASP A 255 -4.79 -16.27 24.97
CA ASP A 255 -3.96 -15.30 24.25
C ASP A 255 -4.15 -13.86 24.76
N ALA A 256 -5.37 -13.51 25.18
CA ALA A 256 -5.68 -12.20 25.72
C ALA A 256 -5.19 -12.03 27.18
N ALA A 257 -4.99 -13.12 27.91
CA ALA A 257 -4.73 -13.08 29.35
C ALA A 257 -3.55 -12.18 29.77
N PRO A 258 -2.38 -12.18 29.10
CA PRO A 258 -1.25 -11.31 29.46
C PRO A 258 -1.53 -9.81 29.34
N TYR A 259 -2.55 -9.44 28.55
CA TYR A 259 -2.93 -8.05 28.31
C TYR A 259 -4.04 -7.57 29.25
N LEU A 260 -4.79 -8.51 29.82
CA LEU A 260 -5.96 -8.24 30.66
C LEU A 260 -5.67 -8.44 32.15
N PHE A 261 -4.80 -9.38 32.50
CA PHE A 261 -4.46 -9.73 33.87
C PHE A 261 -3.05 -9.25 34.22
N ASN A 262 -2.75 -9.20 35.52
CA ASN A 262 -1.43 -8.83 36.03
C ASN A 262 -0.85 -9.92 36.96
N SER A 263 0.36 -9.71 37.45
CA SER A 263 1.04 -10.63 38.37
C SER A 263 0.22 -11.01 39.62
N ALA A 264 -0.65 -10.12 40.13
CA ALA A 264 -1.51 -10.42 41.27
C ALA A 264 -2.64 -11.41 40.94
N ASP A 265 -3.01 -11.54 39.67
CA ASP A 265 -4.04 -12.47 39.20
C ASP A 265 -3.50 -13.89 38.97
N ARG A 266 -2.19 -14.12 39.11
CA ARG A 266 -1.50 -15.37 38.74
C ARG A 266 -2.14 -16.62 39.34
N ALA A 267 -2.44 -16.60 40.64
CA ALA A 267 -3.05 -17.74 41.32
C ALA A 267 -4.41 -18.13 40.73
N LYS A 268 -5.22 -17.15 40.32
CA LYS A 268 -6.52 -17.40 39.67
C LYS A 268 -6.33 -18.02 38.28
N LEU A 269 -5.32 -17.58 37.54
CA LEU A 269 -5.01 -18.12 36.22
C LEU A 269 -4.43 -19.55 36.31
N GLU A 270 -3.56 -19.82 37.27
CA GLU A 270 -3.04 -21.17 37.52
C GLU A 270 -4.17 -22.13 37.93
N GLU A 271 -5.13 -21.68 38.72
CA GLU A 271 -6.33 -22.47 39.03
C GLU A 271 -7.17 -22.76 37.79
N ALA A 272 -7.43 -21.74 36.95
CA ALA A 272 -8.17 -21.91 35.70
C ALA A 272 -7.45 -22.87 34.72
N ALA A 273 -6.11 -22.95 34.78
CA ALA A 273 -5.29 -23.83 33.96
C ALA A 273 -5.30 -25.31 34.39
N LYS A 274 -5.75 -25.63 35.61
CA LYS A 274 -5.78 -27.01 36.09
C LYS A 274 -6.75 -27.87 35.25
N GLY A 275 -6.29 -29.07 34.91
CA GLY A 275 -7.09 -30.05 34.17
C GLY A 275 -7.45 -29.65 32.74
N ARG A 276 -6.77 -28.65 32.15
CA ARG A 276 -6.98 -28.27 30.74
C ARG A 276 -6.30 -29.25 29.80
N SER A 277 -6.82 -29.35 28.58
CA SER A 277 -6.27 -30.25 27.54
C SER A 277 -4.83 -29.91 27.22
N GLU A 278 -4.03 -30.91 26.83
CA GLU A 278 -2.65 -30.73 26.36
C GLU A 278 -2.51 -29.73 25.21
N ARG A 279 -3.53 -29.62 24.35
CA ARG A 279 -3.59 -28.63 23.26
C ARG A 279 -3.46 -27.19 23.74
N LEU A 280 -3.96 -26.87 24.93
CA LEU A 280 -3.91 -25.52 25.51
C LEU A 280 -2.61 -25.27 26.30
N ALA A 281 -1.88 -26.32 26.69
CA ALA A 281 -0.73 -26.21 27.58
C ALA A 281 0.36 -25.22 27.08
N PRO A 282 0.72 -25.19 25.78
CA PRO A 282 1.69 -24.21 25.27
C PRO A 282 1.21 -22.75 25.44
N ARG A 283 -0.08 -22.49 25.15
CA ARG A 283 -0.69 -21.15 25.26
C ARG A 283 -0.78 -20.71 26.72
N ILE A 284 -1.21 -21.60 27.61
CA ILE A 284 -1.28 -21.35 29.06
C ILE A 284 0.11 -20.99 29.59
N LYS A 285 1.13 -21.79 29.27
CA LYS A 285 2.50 -21.54 29.69
C LYS A 285 3.02 -20.19 29.19
N ALA A 286 2.78 -19.88 27.92
CA ALA A 286 3.15 -18.59 27.34
C ALA A 286 2.45 -17.42 28.03
N ALA A 287 1.14 -17.56 28.29
CA ALA A 287 0.36 -16.52 28.93
C ALA A 287 0.85 -16.22 30.35
N LEU A 288 1.04 -17.24 31.18
CA LEU A 288 1.54 -17.11 32.55
C LEU A 288 2.97 -16.53 32.61
N ALA A 289 3.79 -16.80 31.60
CA ALA A 289 5.15 -16.27 31.51
C ALA A 289 5.20 -14.77 31.15
N GLN A 290 4.17 -14.26 30.46
CA GLN A 290 4.10 -12.88 29.99
C GLN A 290 3.37 -11.92 30.94
N LEU A 291 2.83 -12.42 32.06
CA LEU A 291 2.19 -11.59 33.07
C LEU A 291 3.17 -10.55 33.62
N LYS A 292 2.72 -9.30 33.67
CA LYS A 292 3.45 -8.16 34.22
C LYS A 292 2.85 -7.74 35.55
#